data_AF-A0A9D0J4H5-F1
#
_entry.id   AF-A0A9D0J4H5-F1
#
_cell.length_a   1.000
_cell.length_b   1.000
_cell.length_c   1.000
_cell.angle_alpha   90.00
_cell.angle_beta   90.00
_cell.angle_gamma   90.00
#
_symmetry.space_group_name_H-M   'P 1'
#
loop_
_entity.id
_entity.type
_entity.pdbx_description
1 polymer ?
#
loop_
_entity_poly.entity_id
_entity_poly.type
_entity_poly.pdbx_seq_one_letter_code
_entity_poly.pdbx_strand_id
1 'polypeptide(L)'
;LEKEEEIYPGIELKFFNGHTQGQIIPHINYKGKTLVYMADLLPSTVHIPIPCVPHEGFELLLQLGRKKPEGCFVFTSNVDGQFQKAGFDSKKIVEAHGSIHHFQCSNDCVGDIWGAAGKSIPVDMKHFRAKAFPRCPHCGAIARPNILMFGDWHWNDSRYLEQSRRMIKWLDQITLSNAKLAVIEIGAGTALSTVRKKSETVADRFENTLIRINPCEDDIPDNVSGIGLAMGGVEGLRYIVG
;
A
#
# COMPACT_ATOMS: atom_id res chain seq x y z
N LEU A 1 -3.02 17.26 17.07
CA LEU A 1 -4.10 18.24 16.86
C LEU A 1 -4.82 17.85 15.58
N GLU A 2 -5.85 17.03 15.73
CA GLU A 2 -6.81 16.65 14.69
C GLU A 2 -7.63 17.90 14.40
N LYS A 3 -7.53 18.43 13.19
CA LYS A 3 -8.24 19.65 12.80
C LYS A 3 -9.56 19.20 12.18
N GLU A 4 -10.67 19.47 12.82
CA GLU A 4 -12.00 19.19 12.26
C GLU A 4 -12.42 20.36 11.37
N GLU A 5 -12.77 20.07 10.12
CA GLU A 5 -13.21 21.10 9.17
C GLU A 5 -14.51 20.65 8.49
N GLU A 6 -15.58 21.42 8.70
CA GLU A 6 -16.85 21.21 8.00
C GLU A 6 -16.77 21.86 6.62
N ILE A 7 -16.72 21.03 5.57
CA ILE A 7 -16.59 21.51 4.19
C ILE A 7 -17.96 21.75 3.53
N TYR A 8 -19.02 21.11 4.04
CA TYR A 8 -20.40 21.22 3.57
C TYR A 8 -21.34 20.85 4.73
N PRO A 9 -22.58 21.39 4.79
CA PRO A 9 -23.52 21.05 5.85
C PRO A 9 -23.73 19.53 6.00
N GLY A 10 -23.34 19.00 7.15
CA GLY A 10 -23.42 17.58 7.44
C GLY A 10 -22.30 16.73 6.83
N ILE A 11 -21.20 17.32 6.34
CA ILE A 11 -19.98 16.62 5.94
C ILE A 11 -18.80 17.26 6.68
N GLU A 12 -18.33 16.54 7.70
CA GLU A 12 -17.17 16.91 8.50
C GLU A 12 -15.96 16.11 8.02
N LEU A 13 -14.82 16.77 7.82
CA LEU A 13 -13.55 16.13 7.54
C LEU A 13 -12.74 15.99 8.83
N LYS A 14 -12.39 14.75 9.18
CA LYS A 14 -11.45 14.46 10.26
C LYS A 14 -10.11 14.03 9.69
N PHE A 15 -9.03 14.51 10.29
CA PHE A 15 -7.67 14.24 9.86
C PHE A 15 -6.99 13.32 10.86
N PHE A 16 -6.59 12.14 10.39
CA PHE A 16 -5.87 11.14 11.17
C PHE A 16 -4.44 10.98 10.66
N ASN A 17 -3.51 10.70 11.56
CA ASN A 17 -2.12 10.46 11.20
C ASN A 17 -1.83 8.96 11.37
N GLY A 18 -1.77 8.25 10.24
CA GLY A 18 -1.48 6.82 10.17
C GLY A 18 -0.28 6.54 9.26
N HIS A 19 -0.44 5.61 8.30
CA HIS A 19 0.54 5.36 7.23
C HIS A 19 0.68 6.56 6.27
N THR A 20 -0.31 7.45 6.26
CA THR A 20 -0.33 8.73 5.53
C THR A 20 -0.50 9.84 6.55
N GLN A 21 0.32 10.89 6.46
CA GLN A 21 0.16 12.08 7.30
C GLN A 21 -1.06 12.87 6.81
N GLY A 22 -2.01 13.15 7.70
CA GLY A 22 -3.23 13.88 7.38
C GLY A 22 -4.22 13.09 6.51
N GLN A 23 -4.39 11.79 6.76
CA GLN A 23 -5.45 10.98 6.17
C GLN A 23 -6.81 11.62 6.46
N ILE A 24 -7.57 11.92 5.41
CA ILE A 24 -8.88 12.56 5.51
C ILE A 24 -9.95 11.48 5.57
N ILE A 25 -10.73 11.45 6.66
CA ILE A 25 -11.89 10.59 6.82
C ILE A 25 -13.16 11.47 6.80
N PRO A 26 -14.02 11.34 5.77
CA PRO A 26 -15.30 12.05 5.73
C PRO A 26 -16.33 11.43 6.69
N HIS A 27 -16.91 12.26 7.54
CA HIS A 27 -18.03 11.96 8.42
C HIS A 27 -19.28 12.65 7.86
N ILE A 28 -20.21 11.87 7.31
CA ILE A 28 -21.40 12.36 6.61
C ILE A 28 -22.64 12.11 7.46
N ASN A 29 -23.25 13.18 7.98
CA ASN A 29 -24.54 13.13 8.66
C ASN A 29 -25.68 13.06 7.64
N TYR A 30 -26.26 11.86 7.50
CA TYR A 30 -27.36 11.59 6.59
C TYR A 30 -28.53 10.92 7.32
N LYS A 31 -29.71 11.56 7.28
CA LYS A 31 -30.96 11.06 7.92
C LYS A 31 -30.80 10.70 9.41
N GLY A 32 -30.09 11.55 10.16
CA GLY A 32 -29.85 11.34 11.59
C GLY A 32 -28.84 10.23 11.92
N LYS A 33 -28.11 9.72 10.92
CA LYS A 33 -27.02 8.76 11.08
C LYS A 33 -25.71 9.34 10.56
N THR A 34 -24.59 9.03 11.21
CA THR A 34 -23.26 9.36 10.71
C THR A 34 -22.74 8.21 9.87
N LEU A 35 -22.60 8.44 8.57
CA LEU A 35 -21.91 7.56 7.63
C LEU A 35 -20.44 7.96 7.62
N VAL A 36 -19.57 7.06 8.05
CA VAL A 36 -18.12 7.29 8.01
C VAL A 36 -17.55 6.53 6.83
N TYR A 37 -16.91 7.24 5.91
CA TYR A 37 -16.19 6.59 4.82
C TYR A 37 -14.77 6.25 5.29
N MET A 38 -14.61 5.05 5.83
CA MET A 38 -13.37 4.58 6.50
C MET A 38 -12.32 4.01 5.53
N ALA A 39 -12.40 4.33 4.24
CA ALA A 39 -11.44 3.87 3.24
C ALA A 39 -10.63 5.05 2.69
N ASP A 40 -9.39 4.77 2.29
CA ASP A 40 -8.56 5.76 1.61
C ASP A 40 -9.19 6.17 0.28
N LEU A 41 -9.65 7.42 0.21
CA LEU A 41 -10.08 8.01 -1.05
C LEU A 41 -8.85 8.48 -1.83
N LEU A 42 -8.25 7.56 -2.59
CA LEU A 42 -7.15 7.89 -3.49
C LEU A 42 -7.72 8.29 -4.85
N PRO A 43 -7.59 9.57 -5.28
CA PRO A 43 -7.94 9.91 -6.66
C PRO A 43 -6.98 9.19 -7.59
N SER A 44 -7.44 8.79 -8.78
CA SER A 44 -6.48 8.27 -9.74
C SER A 44 -5.53 9.40 -10.16
N THR A 45 -4.25 9.05 -10.25
CA THR A 45 -3.13 9.99 -10.36
C THR A 45 -3.20 10.89 -11.60
N VAL A 46 -3.95 10.47 -12.61
CA VAL A 46 -4.19 11.25 -13.83
C VAL A 46 -5.21 12.36 -13.64
N HIS A 47 -6.14 12.26 -12.68
CA HIS A 47 -7.13 13.30 -12.41
C HIS A 47 -6.58 14.31 -11.42
N ILE A 48 -6.08 13.82 -10.29
CA ILE A 48 -5.54 14.64 -9.21
C ILE A 48 -4.22 13.99 -8.78
N PRO A 49 -3.07 14.67 -8.98
CA PRO A 49 -1.80 14.21 -8.43
C PRO A 49 -1.93 14.05 -6.91
N ILE A 50 -1.30 13.02 -6.34
CA ILE A 50 -1.28 12.81 -4.89
C ILE A 50 -0.01 13.47 -4.32
N PRO A 51 -0.10 14.67 -3.71
CA PRO A 51 1.04 15.38 -3.14
C PRO A 51 1.41 14.82 -1.76
N CYS A 52 1.20 13.53 -1.51
CA CYS A 52 1.64 12.91 -0.26
C CYS A 52 3.14 12.61 -0.35
N VAL A 53 3.86 13.05 0.66
CA VAL A 53 5.26 12.76 0.93
C VAL A 53 5.32 11.53 1.84
N PRO A 54 6.21 10.55 1.59
CA PRO A 54 6.44 9.46 2.53
C PRO A 54 6.83 10.00 3.90
N HIS A 55 6.25 9.47 4.97
CA HIS A 55 6.67 9.85 6.33
C HIS A 55 8.05 9.26 6.67
N GLU A 56 8.66 9.75 7.75
CA GLU A 56 10.02 9.39 8.20
C GLU A 56 10.29 7.88 8.30
N GLY A 57 9.26 7.08 8.61
CA GLY A 57 9.39 5.62 8.74
C GLY A 57 9.87 4.93 7.46
N PHE A 58 9.51 5.45 6.29
CA PHE A 58 10.02 4.93 5.02
C PHE A 58 11.53 5.12 4.89
N GLU A 59 12.05 6.26 5.33
CA GLU A 59 13.50 6.54 5.32
C GLU A 59 14.24 5.62 6.31
N LEU A 60 13.69 5.43 7.52
CA LEU A 60 14.25 4.50 8.51
C LEU A 60 14.35 3.07 7.95
N LEU A 61 13.30 2.57 7.31
CA LEU A 61 13.29 1.26 6.65
C LEU A 61 14.32 1.17 5.52
N LEU A 62 14.42 2.21 4.69
CA LEU A 62 15.37 2.23 3.58
C LEU A 62 16.81 2.20 4.09
N GLN A 63 17.12 2.97 5.13
CA GLN A 63 18.43 3.00 5.77
C GLN A 63 18.75 1.65 6.43
N LEU A 64 17.79 1.05 7.14
CA LEU A 64 17.94 -0.29 7.71
C LEU A 64 18.29 -1.31 6.63
N GLY A 65 17.54 -1.32 5.53
CA GLY A 65 17.80 -2.21 4.39
C GLY A 65 19.18 -2.00 3.77
N ARG A 66 19.58 -0.74 3.53
CA ARG A 66 20.89 -0.39 2.96
C ARG A 66 22.08 -0.81 3.83
N LYS A 67 21.91 -0.91 5.15
CA LYS A 67 22.94 -1.38 6.08
C LYS A 67 23.11 -2.91 6.07
N LYS A 68 22.19 -3.67 5.45
CA LYS A 68 22.26 -5.13 5.39
C LYS A 68 22.94 -5.59 4.09
N PRO A 69 23.84 -6.60 4.14
CA PRO A 69 24.53 -7.10 2.94
C PRO A 69 23.56 -7.54 1.82
N GLU A 70 22.49 -8.25 2.20
CA GLU A 70 21.49 -8.76 1.25
C GLU A 70 20.40 -7.73 0.91
N GLY A 71 20.45 -6.55 1.53
CA GLY A 71 19.45 -5.50 1.41
C GLY A 71 18.12 -5.84 2.07
N CYS A 72 17.04 -5.24 1.54
CA CYS A 72 15.66 -5.53 1.93
C CYS A 72 14.79 -5.76 0.69
N PHE A 73 13.67 -6.45 0.87
CA PHE A 73 12.61 -6.60 -0.11
C PHE A 73 11.29 -6.20 0.53
N VAL A 74 10.47 -5.43 -0.17
CA VAL A 74 9.21 -4.91 0.35
C VAL A 74 8.04 -5.72 -0.20
N PHE A 75 7.10 -6.08 0.67
CA PHE A 75 5.80 -6.60 0.29
C PHE A 75 4.73 -5.70 0.91
N THR A 76 3.87 -5.12 0.09
CA THR A 76 2.87 -4.15 0.54
C THR A 76 1.50 -4.43 -0.08
N SER A 77 0.44 -4.22 0.68
CA SER A 77 -0.95 -4.13 0.17
C SER A 77 -1.31 -2.72 -0.29
N ASN A 78 -0.52 -1.70 0.07
CA ASN A 78 -0.78 -0.33 -0.34
C ASN A 78 -0.55 -0.17 -1.85
N VAL A 79 -1.38 0.66 -2.46
CA VAL A 79 -1.40 0.87 -3.93
C VAL A 79 -0.87 2.26 -4.33
N ASP A 80 -0.40 3.03 -3.35
CA ASP A 80 -0.09 4.47 -3.44
C ASP A 80 1.28 4.82 -4.04
N GLY A 81 2.19 3.83 -4.14
CA GLY A 81 3.55 4.01 -4.62
C GLY A 81 4.51 4.74 -3.67
N GLN A 82 4.23 4.78 -2.35
CA GLN A 82 5.06 5.51 -1.38
C GLN A 82 6.48 4.95 -1.23
N PHE A 83 6.66 3.63 -1.34
CA PHE A 83 8.01 3.02 -1.29
C PHE A 83 8.89 3.51 -2.44
N GLN A 84 8.35 3.58 -3.65
CA GLN A 84 9.05 4.09 -4.83
C GLN A 84 9.40 5.58 -4.64
N LYS A 85 8.46 6.38 -4.12
CA LYS A 85 8.71 7.80 -3.79
C LYS A 85 9.80 7.98 -2.73
N ALA A 86 9.86 7.08 -1.75
CA ALA A 86 10.88 7.09 -0.70
C ALA A 86 12.28 6.63 -1.19
N GLY A 87 12.40 6.15 -2.44
CA GLY A 87 13.69 5.76 -3.02
C GLY A 87 14.04 4.27 -2.88
N PHE A 88 13.06 3.41 -2.59
CA PHE A 88 13.23 1.96 -2.70
C PHE A 88 13.35 1.54 -4.18
N ASP A 89 14.16 0.51 -4.44
CA ASP A 89 14.27 -0.08 -5.78
C ASP A 89 12.95 -0.74 -6.17
N SER A 90 12.35 -0.29 -7.28
CA SER A 90 11.08 -0.82 -7.80
C SER A 90 11.13 -2.31 -8.15
N LYS A 91 12.33 -2.87 -8.38
CA LYS A 91 12.53 -4.31 -8.60
C LYS A 91 12.45 -5.12 -7.30
N LYS A 92 12.60 -4.47 -6.14
CA LYS A 92 12.54 -5.06 -4.79
C LYS A 92 11.24 -4.73 -4.04
N ILE A 93 10.14 -4.52 -4.77
CA ILE A 93 8.81 -4.25 -4.20
C ILE A 93 7.79 -5.19 -4.84
N VAL A 94 6.93 -5.77 -4.01
CA VAL A 94 5.67 -6.42 -4.41
C VAL A 94 4.50 -5.57 -3.94
N GLU A 95 3.67 -5.11 -4.88
CA GLU A 95 2.41 -4.44 -4.58
C GLU A 95 1.27 -5.46 -4.77
N ALA A 96 0.89 -6.10 -3.67
CA ALA A 96 0.01 -7.27 -3.64
C ALA A 96 -1.39 -7.01 -4.19
N HIS A 97 -1.86 -5.76 -4.12
CA HIS A 97 -3.18 -5.34 -4.59
C HIS A 97 -3.11 -4.41 -5.81
N GLY A 98 -1.96 -4.36 -6.48
CA GLY A 98 -1.75 -3.51 -7.65
C GLY A 98 -1.34 -2.08 -7.31
N SER A 99 -1.57 -1.13 -8.22
CA SER A 99 -1.02 0.23 -8.11
C SER A 99 -1.89 1.26 -8.82
N ILE A 100 -2.10 2.43 -8.19
CA ILE A 100 -2.77 3.58 -8.82
C ILE A 100 -1.95 4.20 -9.96
N HIS A 101 -0.66 3.86 -10.06
CA HIS A 101 0.27 4.38 -11.07
C HIS A 101 0.27 3.58 -12.37
N HIS A 102 -0.54 2.53 -12.44
CA HIS A 102 -0.65 1.64 -13.59
C HIS A 102 -2.11 1.50 -14.00
N PHE A 103 -2.35 1.38 -15.30
CA PHE A 103 -3.65 1.14 -15.90
C PHE A 103 -3.72 -0.24 -16.50
N GLN A 104 -4.94 -0.77 -16.55
CA GLN A 104 -5.33 -1.90 -17.38
C GLN A 104 -6.62 -1.55 -18.15
N CYS A 105 -6.94 -2.34 -19.16
CA CYS A 105 -8.22 -2.25 -19.85
C CYS A 105 -9.36 -2.71 -18.92
N SER A 106 -10.52 -2.03 -18.94
CA SER A 106 -11.70 -2.49 -18.19
C SER A 106 -12.22 -3.86 -18.64
N ASN A 107 -11.99 -4.19 -19.92
CA ASN A 107 -12.44 -5.44 -20.52
C ASN A 107 -11.30 -6.46 -20.66
N ASP A 108 -10.12 -6.13 -20.13
CA ASP A 108 -8.89 -6.93 -20.26
C ASP A 108 -8.60 -7.43 -21.68
N CYS A 109 -8.82 -6.57 -22.69
CA CYS A 109 -8.90 -6.99 -24.09
C CYS A 109 -7.65 -7.71 -24.65
N VAL A 110 -6.46 -7.41 -24.12
CA VAL A 110 -5.18 -7.99 -24.55
C VAL A 110 -4.27 -8.37 -23.38
N GLY A 111 -4.74 -8.25 -22.13
CA GLY A 111 -3.90 -8.55 -20.97
C GLY A 111 -2.74 -7.57 -20.72
N ASP A 112 -2.83 -6.32 -21.17
CA ASP A 112 -1.75 -5.31 -21.04
C ASP A 112 -1.91 -4.42 -19.80
N ILE A 113 -0.77 -4.04 -19.20
CA ILE A 113 -0.65 -3.09 -18.09
C ILE A 113 0.35 -2.00 -18.47
N TRP A 114 -0.07 -0.73 -18.39
CA TRP A 114 0.78 0.39 -18.78
C TRP A 114 0.79 1.51 -17.73
N GLY A 115 1.86 2.32 -17.73
CA GLY A 115 2.02 3.42 -16.78
C GLY A 115 0.96 4.53 -16.93
N ALA A 116 0.56 5.10 -15.81
CA ALA A 116 -0.29 6.28 -15.73
C ALA A 116 0.50 7.61 -15.81
N ALA A 117 1.83 7.55 -15.76
CA ALA A 117 2.72 8.71 -15.76
C ALA A 117 2.51 9.61 -17.00
N GLY A 118 2.59 10.93 -16.80
CA GLY A 118 2.47 11.93 -17.86
C GLY A 118 1.06 12.11 -18.43
N LYS A 119 0.07 11.36 -17.96
CA LYS A 119 -1.34 11.53 -18.36
C LYS A 119 -2.04 12.47 -17.37
N SER A 120 -2.76 13.45 -17.90
CA SER A 120 -3.62 14.33 -17.12
C SER A 120 -5.02 14.36 -17.73
N ILE A 121 -6.03 14.21 -16.89
CA ILE A 121 -7.43 14.33 -17.25
C ILE A 121 -7.97 15.59 -16.57
N PRO A 122 -8.51 16.55 -17.33
CA PRO A 122 -9.10 17.74 -16.76
C PRO A 122 -10.25 17.39 -15.79
N VAL A 123 -10.19 17.95 -14.59
CA VAL A 123 -11.24 17.83 -13.58
C VAL A 123 -11.89 19.19 -13.40
N ASP A 124 -13.22 19.22 -13.39
CA ASP A 124 -13.94 20.36 -12.84
C ASP A 124 -13.86 20.29 -11.31
N MET A 125 -12.92 21.05 -10.74
CA MET A 125 -12.68 21.08 -9.29
C MET A 125 -13.83 21.71 -8.50
N LYS A 126 -14.73 22.48 -9.15
CA LYS A 126 -15.89 23.05 -8.46
C LYS A 126 -16.94 21.99 -8.15
N HIS A 127 -17.11 21.03 -9.04
CA HIS A 127 -18.12 19.97 -8.90
C HIS A 127 -17.51 18.57 -8.72
N PHE A 128 -16.19 18.46 -8.61
CA PHE A 128 -15.43 17.21 -8.55
C PHE A 128 -15.80 16.21 -9.66
N ARG A 129 -15.94 16.69 -10.91
CA ARG A 129 -16.29 15.87 -12.07
C ARG A 129 -15.13 15.74 -13.05
N ALA A 130 -14.76 14.51 -13.38
CA ALA A 130 -13.83 14.24 -14.47
C ALA A 130 -14.49 14.62 -15.81
N LYS A 131 -13.77 15.37 -16.66
CA LYS A 131 -14.27 15.76 -17.99
C LYS A 131 -14.06 14.70 -19.06
N ALA A 132 -13.22 13.70 -18.78
CA ALA A 132 -12.99 12.54 -19.63
C ALA A 132 -12.62 11.33 -18.78
N PHE A 133 -12.60 10.15 -19.40
CA PHE A 133 -12.09 8.93 -18.79
C PHE A 133 -10.83 8.48 -19.53
N PRO A 134 -9.85 7.87 -18.84
CA PRO A 134 -8.70 7.30 -19.53
C PRO A 134 -9.20 6.16 -20.42
N ARG A 135 -8.59 6.00 -21.59
CA ARG A 135 -8.96 4.98 -22.58
C ARG A 135 -7.85 3.97 -22.78
N CYS A 136 -8.25 2.73 -23.05
CA CYS A 136 -7.34 1.67 -23.45
C CYS A 136 -6.73 2.02 -24.82
N PRO A 137 -5.40 1.98 -24.98
CA PRO A 137 -4.75 2.30 -26.25
C PRO A 137 -5.04 1.26 -27.34
N HIS A 138 -5.50 0.06 -26.98
CA HIS A 138 -5.72 -1.05 -27.90
C HIS A 138 -7.15 -1.10 -28.46
N CYS A 139 -8.17 -0.93 -27.61
CA CYS A 139 -9.58 -1.10 -28.01
C CYS A 139 -10.46 0.13 -27.78
N GLY A 140 -9.94 1.21 -27.19
CA GLY A 140 -10.71 2.43 -26.89
C GLY A 140 -11.73 2.32 -25.75
N ALA A 141 -11.89 1.14 -25.12
CA ALA A 141 -12.67 0.98 -23.90
C ALA A 141 -12.10 1.84 -22.76
N ILE A 142 -12.85 1.99 -21.67
CA ILE A 142 -12.36 2.73 -20.49
C ILE A 142 -11.16 1.98 -19.90
N ALA A 143 -10.11 2.71 -19.59
CA ALA A 143 -9.01 2.21 -18.79
C ALA A 143 -9.33 2.41 -17.31
N ARG A 144 -8.86 1.49 -16.48
CA ARG A 144 -9.01 1.55 -15.03
C ARG A 144 -7.66 1.35 -14.36
N PRO A 145 -7.43 1.90 -13.16
CA PRO A 145 -6.24 1.55 -12.40
C PRO A 145 -6.11 0.04 -12.26
N ASN A 146 -4.88 -0.48 -12.36
CA ASN A 146 -4.57 -1.88 -12.10
C ASN A 146 -4.53 -2.09 -10.58
N ILE A 147 -5.71 -2.08 -9.96
CA ILE A 147 -5.93 -2.28 -8.53
C ILE A 147 -6.91 -3.42 -8.38
N LEU A 148 -6.56 -4.39 -7.56
CA LEU A 148 -7.41 -5.51 -7.22
C LEU A 148 -8.59 -5.01 -6.36
N MET A 149 -9.79 -5.17 -6.88
CA MET A 149 -11.03 -4.88 -6.15
C MET A 149 -11.71 -6.20 -5.72
N PHE A 150 -12.55 -6.16 -4.70
CA PHE A 150 -13.32 -7.34 -4.28
C PHE A 150 -14.23 -7.83 -5.41
N GLY A 151 -14.18 -9.13 -5.71
CA GLY A 151 -14.99 -9.75 -6.77
C GLY A 151 -14.52 -9.44 -8.20
N ASP A 152 -13.30 -8.92 -8.36
CA ASP A 152 -12.78 -8.49 -9.65
C ASP A 152 -12.08 -9.62 -10.43
N TRP A 153 -12.87 -10.37 -11.20
CA TRP A 153 -12.37 -11.44 -12.07
C TRP A 153 -11.58 -10.95 -13.29
N HIS A 154 -11.60 -9.64 -13.57
CA HIS A 154 -10.90 -9.03 -14.69
C HIS A 154 -9.62 -8.31 -14.25
N TRP A 155 -9.22 -8.43 -12.98
CA TRP A 155 -7.95 -7.88 -12.54
C TRP A 155 -6.79 -8.63 -13.21
N ASN A 156 -5.90 -7.86 -13.85
CA ASN A 156 -4.72 -8.42 -14.47
C ASN A 156 -3.58 -8.50 -13.44
N ASP A 157 -3.24 -9.72 -13.04
CA ASP A 157 -2.28 -10.01 -11.98
C ASP A 157 -0.83 -10.16 -12.48
N SER A 158 -0.58 -10.01 -13.78
CA SER A 158 0.74 -10.27 -14.40
C SER A 158 1.88 -9.53 -13.71
N ARG A 159 1.66 -8.27 -13.32
CA ARG A 159 2.62 -7.44 -12.58
C ARG A 159 2.88 -7.98 -11.18
N TYR A 160 1.84 -8.38 -10.45
CA TYR A 160 1.98 -9.02 -9.13
C TYR A 160 2.75 -10.33 -9.24
N LEU A 161 2.47 -11.16 -10.25
CA LEU A 161 3.18 -12.41 -10.48
C LEU A 161 4.66 -12.18 -10.77
N GLU A 162 4.99 -11.19 -11.61
CA GLU A 162 6.40 -10.85 -11.92
C GLU A 162 7.15 -10.33 -10.69
N GLN A 163 6.53 -9.44 -9.91
CA GLN A 163 7.09 -8.95 -8.64
C GLN A 163 7.31 -10.07 -7.64
N SER A 164 6.32 -10.95 -7.49
CA SER A 164 6.39 -12.11 -6.60
C SER A 164 7.50 -13.08 -7.01
N ARG A 165 7.70 -13.32 -8.32
CA ARG A 165 8.82 -14.12 -8.81
C ARG A 165 10.18 -13.54 -8.41
N ARG A 166 10.35 -12.21 -8.47
CA ARG A 166 11.58 -11.55 -8.00
C ARG A 166 11.79 -11.72 -6.50
N MET A 167 10.72 -11.58 -5.70
CA MET A 167 10.79 -11.78 -4.25
C MET A 167 11.17 -13.21 -3.91
N ILE A 168 10.53 -14.20 -4.53
CA ILE A 168 10.84 -15.63 -4.31
C ILE A 168 12.30 -15.90 -4.64
N LYS A 169 12.78 -15.43 -5.80
CA LYS A 169 14.19 -15.56 -6.19
C LYS A 169 15.15 -14.93 -5.17
N TRP A 170 14.80 -13.76 -4.61
CA TRP A 170 15.60 -13.12 -3.58
C TRP A 170 15.59 -13.93 -2.27
N LEU A 171 14.44 -14.43 -1.83
CA LEU A 171 14.35 -15.32 -0.66
C LEU A 171 15.20 -16.60 -0.85
N ASP A 172 15.17 -17.19 -2.04
CA ASP A 172 15.99 -18.36 -2.34
C ASP A 172 17.49 -18.03 -2.24
N GLN A 173 17.91 -16.81 -2.65
CA GLN A 173 19.28 -16.34 -2.45
C GLN A 173 19.64 -16.18 -0.96
N ILE A 174 18.72 -15.67 -0.14
CA ILE A 174 18.92 -15.60 1.33
C ILE A 174 19.15 -17.01 1.89
N THR A 175 18.33 -17.99 1.49
CA THR A 175 18.49 -19.39 1.90
C THR A 175 19.86 -19.94 1.48
N LEU A 176 20.26 -19.73 0.22
CA LEU A 176 21.54 -20.23 -0.30
C LEU A 176 22.76 -19.59 0.36
N SER A 177 22.66 -18.31 0.76
CA SER A 177 23.71 -17.60 1.48
C SER A 177 23.75 -17.93 2.98
N ASN A 178 22.80 -18.72 3.48
CA ASN A 178 22.61 -19.02 4.90
C ASN A 178 22.51 -17.74 5.76
N ALA A 179 21.97 -16.66 5.19
CA ALA A 179 21.80 -15.40 5.89
C ALA A 179 20.54 -15.44 6.78
N LYS A 180 20.60 -14.75 7.92
CA LYS A 180 19.45 -14.57 8.80
C LYS A 180 18.51 -13.51 8.25
N LEU A 181 17.22 -13.81 8.24
CA LEU A 181 16.17 -12.89 7.78
C LEU A 181 15.34 -12.41 8.97
N ALA A 182 15.11 -11.10 9.06
CA ALA A 182 14.12 -10.52 9.94
C ALA A 182 12.94 -9.99 9.10
N VAL A 183 11.72 -10.30 9.51
CA VAL A 183 10.49 -9.82 8.89
C VAL A 183 9.91 -8.72 9.75
N ILE A 184 9.76 -7.52 9.20
CA ILE A 184 9.10 -6.39 9.87
C ILE A 184 7.74 -6.18 9.22
N GLU A 185 6.68 -6.45 9.98
CA GLU A 185 5.30 -6.22 9.59
C GLU A 185 4.78 -4.95 10.26
N ILE A 186 4.13 -4.06 9.51
CA ILE A 186 3.69 -2.76 10.02
C ILE A 186 2.26 -2.51 9.57
N GLY A 187 1.36 -2.27 10.52
CA GLY A 187 -0.01 -1.84 10.25
C GLY A 187 -0.88 -2.83 9.46
N ALA A 188 -0.55 -4.13 9.48
CA ALA A 188 -1.37 -5.16 8.85
C ALA A 188 -2.43 -5.68 9.83
N GLY A 189 -3.70 -5.59 9.46
CA GLY A 189 -4.82 -6.12 10.25
C GLY A 189 -5.29 -7.50 9.80
N THR A 190 -6.18 -8.10 10.58
CA THR A 190 -6.82 -9.40 10.27
C THR A 190 -7.87 -9.33 9.16
N ALA A 191 -8.59 -8.21 9.01
CA ALA A 191 -9.67 -8.05 8.03
C ALA A 191 -9.20 -8.21 6.57
N LEU A 192 -7.99 -7.71 6.27
CA LEU A 192 -7.28 -7.90 5.00
C LEU A 192 -5.93 -8.55 5.27
N SER A 193 -5.96 -9.85 5.56
CA SER A 193 -4.81 -10.60 6.07
C SER A 193 -3.70 -10.89 5.05
N THR A 194 -3.66 -10.24 3.88
CA THR A 194 -2.69 -10.58 2.80
C THR A 194 -1.25 -10.39 3.25
N VAL A 195 -0.93 -9.26 3.88
CA VAL A 195 0.40 -8.98 4.41
C VAL A 195 0.70 -9.91 5.59
N ARG A 196 -0.27 -10.10 6.50
CA ARG A 196 -0.14 -10.95 7.69
C ARG A 196 0.18 -12.41 7.36
N LYS A 197 -0.54 -12.99 6.39
CA LYS A 197 -0.26 -14.34 5.91
C LYS A 197 1.12 -14.43 5.26
N LYS A 198 1.53 -13.39 4.51
CA LYS A 198 2.84 -13.38 3.83
C LYS A 198 3.99 -13.30 4.82
N SER A 199 3.92 -12.40 5.80
CA SER A 199 4.95 -12.22 6.82
C SER A 199 5.12 -13.50 7.65
N GLU A 200 4.03 -14.11 8.10
CA GLU A 200 4.04 -15.37 8.86
C GLU A 200 4.62 -16.53 8.03
N THR A 201 4.20 -16.67 6.76
CA THR A 201 4.76 -17.69 5.86
C THR A 201 6.27 -17.53 5.65
N VAL A 202 6.75 -16.29 5.54
CA VAL A 202 8.18 -16.02 5.36
C VAL A 202 8.94 -16.22 6.68
N ALA A 203 8.38 -15.80 7.81
CA ALA A 203 9.01 -15.99 9.11
C ALA A 203 9.19 -17.48 9.45
N ASP A 204 8.16 -18.29 9.20
CA ASP A 204 8.17 -19.75 9.38
C ASP A 204 9.28 -20.42 8.54
N ARG A 205 9.48 -19.96 7.30
CA ARG A 205 10.55 -20.46 6.40
C ARG A 205 11.97 -20.16 6.91
N PHE A 206 12.19 -19.10 7.67
CA PHE A 206 13.53 -18.60 8.04
C PHE A 206 13.80 -18.64 9.55
N GLU A 207 13.28 -19.66 10.24
CA GLU A 207 13.53 -19.88 11.68
C GLU A 207 13.10 -18.70 12.57
N ASN A 208 12.02 -18.01 12.19
CA ASN A 208 11.20 -17.15 13.03
C ASN A 208 11.87 -15.91 13.68
N THR A 209 11.97 -14.81 12.93
CA THR A 209 12.08 -13.46 13.54
C THR A 209 11.07 -12.53 12.88
N LEU A 210 9.83 -12.57 13.37
CA LEU A 210 8.77 -11.63 13.00
C LEU A 210 8.70 -10.50 14.03
N ILE A 211 8.84 -9.26 13.58
CA ILE A 211 8.55 -8.05 14.38
C ILE A 211 7.26 -7.46 13.84
N ARG A 212 6.20 -7.42 14.65
CA ARG A 212 4.88 -6.91 14.27
C ARG A 212 4.63 -5.59 14.98
N ILE A 213 4.40 -4.53 14.22
CA ILE A 213 4.12 -3.18 14.71
C ILE A 213 2.68 -2.83 14.37
N ASN A 214 1.80 -2.86 15.36
CA ASN A 214 0.39 -2.52 15.18
C ASN A 214 -0.18 -2.03 16.52
N PRO A 215 -0.86 -0.87 16.59
CA PRO A 215 -1.38 -0.34 17.86
C PRO A 215 -2.40 -1.25 18.57
N CYS A 216 -3.14 -2.08 17.82
CA CYS A 216 -4.27 -2.84 18.34
C CYS A 216 -4.23 -4.34 18.01
N GLU A 217 -3.45 -4.76 17.01
CA GLU A 217 -3.39 -6.15 16.54
C GLU A 217 -1.93 -6.65 16.46
N ASP A 218 -1.16 -6.51 17.53
CA ASP A 218 0.27 -6.87 17.58
C ASP A 218 0.57 -8.34 17.96
N ASP A 219 -0.46 -9.13 18.27
CA ASP A 219 -0.33 -10.54 18.65
C ASP A 219 0.51 -11.36 17.65
N ILE A 220 1.44 -12.16 18.15
CA ILE A 220 2.26 -13.10 17.37
C ILE A 220 1.63 -14.50 17.44
N PRO A 221 1.48 -15.24 16.33
CA PRO A 221 0.97 -16.60 16.35
C PRO A 221 1.89 -17.55 17.13
N ASP A 222 1.32 -18.53 17.86
CA ASP A 222 2.07 -19.49 18.69
C ASP A 222 3.14 -20.28 17.90
N ASN A 223 2.96 -20.46 16.59
CA ASN A 223 3.87 -21.19 15.73
C ASN A 223 5.03 -20.33 15.16
N VAL A 224 5.07 -19.02 15.46
CA VAL A 224 6.08 -18.09 14.98
C VAL A 224 6.76 -17.42 16.17
N SER A 225 8.09 -17.52 16.28
CA SER A 225 8.87 -16.68 17.20
C SER A 225 8.92 -15.23 16.70
N GLY A 226 8.57 -14.29 17.57
CA GLY A 226 8.47 -12.89 17.19
C GLY A 226 8.24 -11.94 18.36
N ILE A 227 8.18 -10.66 18.04
CA ILE A 227 7.94 -9.55 18.98
C ILE A 227 6.77 -8.73 18.44
N GLY A 228 5.70 -8.66 19.23
CA GLY A 228 4.60 -7.71 19.03
C GLY A 228 4.94 -6.36 19.66
N LEU A 229 4.71 -5.28 18.93
CA LEU A 229 4.90 -3.90 19.36
C LEU A 229 3.56 -3.14 19.19
N ALA A 230 2.83 -3.00 20.30
CA ALA A 230 1.58 -2.26 20.42
C ALA A 230 1.78 -0.73 20.29
N MET A 231 2.19 -0.26 19.12
CA MET A 231 2.53 1.15 18.87
C MET A 231 2.33 1.57 17.42
N GLY A 232 2.41 2.88 17.16
CA GLY A 232 2.33 3.42 15.81
C GLY A 232 3.53 3.02 14.95
N GLY A 233 3.35 2.94 13.62
CA GLY A 233 4.40 2.46 12.71
C GLY A 233 5.73 3.21 12.82
N VAL A 234 5.71 4.55 12.92
CA VAL A 234 6.94 5.35 13.09
C VAL A 234 7.57 5.15 14.46
N GLU A 235 6.75 5.06 15.50
CA GLU A 235 7.21 4.83 16.87
C GLU A 235 7.93 3.49 16.99
N GLY A 236 7.32 2.42 16.46
CA GLY A 236 7.95 1.09 16.44
C GLY A 236 9.21 1.02 15.61
N LEU A 237 9.26 1.72 14.47
CA LEU A 237 10.50 1.79 13.69
C LEU A 237 11.62 2.50 14.45
N ARG A 238 11.32 3.59 15.18
CA ARG A 238 12.33 4.25 16.03
C ARG A 238 12.78 3.34 17.17
N TYR A 239 11.89 2.56 17.76
CA TYR A 239 12.22 1.57 18.79
C TYR A 239 13.17 0.48 18.27
N ILE A 240 13.03 0.05 17.01
CA ILE A 240 13.90 -0.98 16.40
C ILE A 240 15.26 -0.41 15.98
N VAL A 241 15.32 0.85 15.58
CA VAL A 241 16.54 1.50 15.06
C VAL A 241 17.42 2.09 16.18
N GLY A 242 16.79 2.56 17.26
CA GLY A 242 17.46 3.15 18.43
C GLY A 242 18.19 2.13 19.29
#